data_AF-A0A928TUG4-F1
#
_entry.id   AF-A0A928TUG4-F1
#
_cell.length_a   1.000
_cell.length_b   1.000
_cell.length_c   1.000
_cell.angle_alpha   90.00
_cell.angle_beta   90.00
_cell.angle_gamma   90.00
#
_symmetry.space_group_name_H-M   'P 1'
#
loop_
_entity.id
_entity.type
_entity.pdbx_description
1 polymer ?
#
loop_
_entity_poly.entity_id
_entity_poly.type
_entity_poly.pdbx_seq_one_letter_code
_entity_poly.pdbx_strand_id
1 'polypeptide(L)'
;MKNRKKETIGGIFLIGIGILVLIAQFGQLTNLGMLFLPALGALFLVWGILTREGGLMIPGGILSGIGWGAYAISGPYADGGGSAEGGIFLVIFGLGFALITLLTALFTEETHWWALIPGGILATIGVAIMTNGVLLDVVQLVGKYWPLTLIALGLYVIYKAMKGQEPEEKYVEEKRA
;
A
#
# COMPACT_ATOMS: atom_id res chain seq x y z
N MET A 1 -4.11 -1.81 -35.35
CA MET A 1 -3.10 -0.82 -34.87
C MET A 1 -2.88 -0.81 -33.36
N LYS A 2 -3.83 -1.25 -32.51
CA LYS A 2 -3.71 -1.26 -31.03
C LYS A 2 -2.58 -2.15 -30.49
N ASN A 3 -2.27 -3.27 -31.15
CA ASN A 3 -1.26 -4.24 -30.69
C ASN A 3 0.19 -3.76 -30.91
N ARG A 4 0.48 -3.10 -32.05
CA ARG A 4 1.84 -2.57 -32.33
C ARG A 4 2.30 -1.57 -31.27
N LYS A 5 1.41 -0.72 -30.74
CA LYS A 5 1.75 0.22 -29.67
C LYS A 5 2.14 -0.52 -28.38
N LYS A 6 1.41 -1.57 -28.00
CA LYS A 6 1.74 -2.38 -26.81
C LYS A 6 3.07 -3.11 -26.96
N GLU A 7 3.39 -3.61 -28.15
CA GLU A 7 4.67 -4.26 -28.46
C GLU A 7 5.87 -3.29 -28.43
N THR A 8 5.73 -2.09 -29.02
CA THR A 8 6.78 -1.07 -28.99
C THR A 8 7.02 -0.54 -27.58
N ILE A 9 5.93 -0.31 -26.84
CA ILE A 9 6.00 0.03 -25.42
C ILE A 9 6.79 -1.09 -24.75
N GLY A 10 6.35 -2.37 -24.84
CA GLY A 10 7.05 -3.58 -24.37
C GLY A 10 8.58 -3.54 -24.51
N GLY A 11 9.05 -3.30 -25.74
CA GLY A 11 10.47 -3.22 -26.06
C GLY A 11 11.21 -2.07 -25.37
N ILE A 12 10.61 -0.88 -25.29
CA ILE A 12 11.22 0.29 -24.63
C ILE A 12 11.47 0.02 -23.14
N PHE A 13 10.56 -0.69 -22.45
CA PHE A 13 10.76 -1.03 -21.04
C PHE A 13 11.85 -2.07 -20.83
N LEU A 14 11.92 -3.08 -21.69
CA LEU A 14 13.01 -4.06 -21.63
C LEU A 14 14.37 -3.39 -21.85
N ILE A 15 14.44 -2.43 -22.80
CA ILE A 15 15.63 -1.60 -23.01
C ILE A 15 15.92 -0.75 -21.78
N GLY A 16 14.90 -0.12 -21.20
CA GLY A 16 15.03 0.70 -19.99
C GLY A 16 15.60 -0.09 -18.81
N ILE A 17 15.03 -1.26 -18.51
CA ILE A 17 15.54 -2.17 -17.48
C ILE A 17 16.97 -2.61 -17.81
N GLY A 18 17.22 -3.01 -19.06
CA GLY A 18 18.54 -3.46 -19.49
C GLY A 18 19.62 -2.39 -19.31
N ILE A 19 19.32 -1.14 -19.68
CA ILE A 19 20.21 0.00 -19.45
C ILE A 19 20.42 0.22 -17.95
N LEU A 20 19.37 0.15 -17.15
CA LEU A 20 19.45 0.33 -15.70
C LEU A 20 20.35 -0.72 -15.04
N VAL A 21 20.18 -2.00 -15.42
CA VAL A 21 21.03 -3.11 -14.96
C VAL A 21 22.47 -2.95 -15.43
N LEU A 22 22.68 -2.52 -16.68
CA LEU A 22 24.03 -2.30 -17.22
C LEU A 22 24.74 -1.18 -16.45
N ILE A 23 24.07 -0.05 -16.21
CA ILE A 23 24.62 1.04 -15.39
C ILE A 23 24.92 0.55 -13.97
N ALA A 24 24.03 -0.26 -13.37
CA ALA A 24 24.25 -0.86 -12.05
C ALA A 24 25.45 -1.81 -12.00
N GLN A 25 25.74 -2.51 -13.09
CA GLN A 25 26.85 -3.47 -13.17
C GLN A 25 28.20 -2.79 -13.42
N PHE A 26 28.24 -1.77 -14.29
CA PHE A 26 29.48 -1.07 -14.66
C PHE A 26 29.81 0.10 -13.74
N GLY A 27 28.83 0.61 -13.00
CA GLY A 27 29.02 1.69 -12.06
C GLY A 27 29.75 1.21 -10.80
N GLN A 28 31.07 1.42 -10.73
CA GLN A 28 31.87 1.38 -9.48
C GLN A 28 31.47 2.47 -8.46
N LEU A 29 30.34 3.14 -8.67
CA LEU A 29 29.79 4.11 -7.74
C LEU A 29 29.20 3.35 -6.56
N THR A 30 29.85 3.43 -5.41
CA THR A 30 29.48 2.76 -4.14
C THR A 30 28.02 2.98 -3.73
N ASN A 31 27.36 4.00 -4.28
CA ASN A 31 25.98 4.41 -3.97
C ASN A 31 24.94 3.97 -5.02
N LEU A 32 25.34 3.35 -6.14
CA LEU A 32 24.42 3.07 -7.24
C LEU A 32 23.39 1.97 -6.89
N GLY A 33 23.74 1.05 -5.99
CA GLY A 33 22.82 0.07 -5.45
C GLY A 33 21.63 0.70 -4.71
N MET A 34 21.82 1.87 -4.08
CA MET A 34 20.73 2.58 -3.38
C MET A 34 19.75 3.23 -4.35
N LEU A 35 20.22 3.70 -5.50
CA LEU A 35 19.40 4.35 -6.52
C LEU A 35 18.72 3.37 -7.48
N PHE A 36 19.15 2.10 -7.50
CA PHE A 36 18.57 1.07 -8.35
C PHE A 36 17.06 0.87 -8.09
N LEU A 37 16.66 0.75 -6.82
CA LEU A 37 15.25 0.55 -6.44
C LEU A 37 14.35 1.76 -6.81
N PRO A 38 14.71 3.01 -6.45
CA PRO A 38 13.98 4.21 -6.90
C PRO A 38 13.87 4.29 -8.42
N ALA A 39 14.94 4.00 -9.14
CA ALA A 39 14.96 4.07 -10.59
C ALA A 39 14.07 3.00 -11.23
N LEU A 40 14.05 1.78 -10.66
CA LEU A 40 13.13 0.73 -11.10
C LEU A 40 11.68 1.12 -10.80
N GLY A 41 11.40 1.69 -9.62
CA GLY A 41 10.08 2.24 -9.28
C GLY A 41 9.63 3.30 -10.28
N ALA A 42 10.51 4.24 -10.63
CA ALA A 42 10.25 5.26 -11.64
C ALA A 42 9.95 4.66 -13.02
N LEU A 43 10.68 3.63 -13.46
CA LEU A 43 10.38 2.93 -14.72
C LEU A 43 8.96 2.34 -14.72
N PHE A 44 8.56 1.65 -13.65
CA PHE A 44 7.22 1.08 -13.53
C PHE A 44 6.13 2.15 -13.48
N LEU A 45 6.37 3.27 -12.79
CA LEU A 45 5.43 4.39 -12.73
C LEU A 45 5.26 5.08 -14.08
N VAL A 46 6.37 5.45 -14.75
CA VAL A 46 6.34 6.06 -16.09
C VAL A 46 5.62 5.13 -17.05
N TRP A 47 5.92 3.84 -17.00
CA TRP A 47 5.24 2.86 -17.80
C TRP A 47 3.75 2.76 -17.54
N GLY A 48 3.35 2.61 -16.26
CA GLY A 48 1.95 2.52 -15.86
C GLY A 48 1.16 3.77 -16.28
N ILE A 49 1.76 4.96 -16.19
CA ILE A 49 1.16 6.22 -16.65
C ILE A 49 0.98 6.22 -18.17
N LEU A 50 1.99 5.77 -18.93
CA LEU A 50 1.93 5.72 -20.40
C LEU A 50 0.93 4.69 -20.92
N THR A 51 0.82 3.52 -20.27
CA THR A 51 -0.13 2.48 -20.65
C THR A 51 -1.52 2.69 -20.06
N ARG A 52 -1.66 3.59 -19.07
CA ARG A 52 -2.86 3.77 -18.25
C ARG A 52 -3.33 2.47 -17.60
N GLU A 53 -2.40 1.57 -17.30
CA GLU A 53 -2.68 0.30 -16.64
C GLU A 53 -2.33 0.41 -15.15
N GLY A 54 -3.35 0.48 -14.29
CA GLY A 54 -3.19 0.64 -12.85
C GLY A 54 -2.34 -0.47 -12.20
N GLY A 55 -2.34 -1.67 -12.78
CA GLY A 55 -1.55 -2.80 -12.30
C GLY A 55 -0.04 -2.55 -12.24
N LEU A 56 0.49 -1.65 -13.06
CA LEU A 56 1.93 -1.32 -13.10
C LEU A 56 2.30 -0.15 -12.18
N MET A 57 1.30 0.67 -11.82
CA MET A 57 1.48 1.73 -10.83
C MET A 57 1.65 1.16 -9.43
N ILE A 58 1.07 -0.01 -9.14
CA ILE A 58 1.22 -0.70 -7.84
C ILE A 58 2.68 -1.05 -7.53
N PRO A 59 3.38 -1.87 -8.34
CA PRO A 59 4.80 -2.16 -8.09
C PRO A 59 5.65 -0.90 -8.20
N GLY A 60 5.30 0.06 -9.08
CA GLY A 60 6.02 1.33 -9.18
C GLY A 60 5.95 2.17 -7.90
N GLY A 61 4.77 2.27 -7.27
CA GLY A 61 4.60 2.99 -5.99
C GLY A 61 5.29 2.30 -4.83
N ILE A 62 5.20 0.96 -4.75
CA ILE A 62 5.89 0.16 -3.72
C ILE A 62 7.41 0.30 -3.85
N LEU A 63 7.97 0.09 -5.05
CA LEU A 63 9.40 0.19 -5.30
C LEU A 63 9.92 1.62 -5.08
N SER A 64 9.14 2.63 -5.46
CA SER A 64 9.47 4.03 -5.19
C SER A 64 9.48 4.32 -3.69
N GLY A 65 8.47 3.84 -2.95
CA GLY A 65 8.40 4.01 -1.49
C GLY A 65 9.56 3.34 -0.75
N ILE A 66 9.86 2.07 -1.08
CA ILE A 66 10.99 1.34 -0.46
C ILE A 66 12.32 1.98 -0.88
N GLY A 67 12.47 2.31 -2.16
CA GLY A 67 13.71 2.87 -2.69
C GLY A 67 14.04 4.22 -2.07
N TRP A 68 13.09 5.16 -2.09
CA TRP A 68 13.29 6.48 -1.50
C TRP A 68 13.38 6.42 0.02
N GLY A 69 12.63 5.53 0.66
CA GLY A 69 12.72 5.30 2.10
C GLY A 69 14.11 4.80 2.50
N ALA A 70 14.63 3.80 1.78
CA ALA A 70 15.98 3.27 2.00
C ALA A 70 17.05 4.34 1.79
N TYR A 71 16.96 5.10 0.69
CA TYR A 71 17.88 6.21 0.41
C TYR A 71 17.87 7.29 1.50
N ALA A 72 16.69 7.60 2.05
CA ALA A 72 16.56 8.60 3.09
C ALA A 72 17.30 8.19 4.38
N ILE A 73 17.13 6.93 4.82
CA ILE A 73 17.75 6.43 6.05
C ILE A 73 19.23 6.07 5.88
N SER A 74 19.69 5.76 4.67
CA SER A 74 21.10 5.47 4.40
C SER A 74 21.92 6.70 4.00
N GLY A 75 21.26 7.82 3.73
CA GLY A 75 21.88 9.09 3.33
C GLY A 75 21.63 10.19 4.36
N PRO A 76 20.71 11.13 4.07
CA PRO A 76 20.56 12.37 4.85
C PRO A 76 20.10 12.17 6.30
N TYR A 77 19.44 11.05 6.62
CA TYR A 77 18.89 10.79 7.95
C TYR A 77 19.58 9.63 8.68
N ALA A 78 20.75 9.19 8.19
CA ALA A 78 21.51 8.07 8.78
C ALA A 78 22.00 8.33 10.22
N ASP A 79 22.11 9.60 10.62
CA ASP A 79 22.58 9.99 11.96
C ASP A 79 21.44 10.21 12.97
N GLY A 80 20.18 10.02 12.56
CA GLY A 80 18.98 10.39 13.32
C GLY A 80 18.65 9.49 14.53
N GLY A 81 19.40 8.40 14.73
CA GLY A 81 19.14 7.39 15.76
C GLY A 81 18.12 6.35 15.29
N GLY A 82 18.38 5.07 15.58
CA GLY A 82 17.71 3.93 14.93
C GLY A 82 16.19 3.88 15.02
N SER A 83 15.57 4.50 16.03
CA SER A 83 14.10 4.62 16.10
C SER A 83 13.56 5.63 15.08
N ALA A 84 14.18 6.80 14.93
CA ALA A 84 13.73 7.83 14.01
C ALA A 84 13.90 7.42 12.54
N GLU A 85 14.97 6.68 12.23
CA GLU A 85 15.21 6.11 10.90
C GLU A 85 14.05 5.21 10.46
N GLY A 86 13.64 4.27 11.32
CA GLY A 86 12.50 3.40 11.03
C GLY A 86 11.19 4.19 10.82
N GLY A 87 10.99 5.26 11.59
CA GLY A 87 9.85 6.17 11.42
C GLY A 87 9.83 6.86 10.05
N ILE A 88 10.95 7.46 9.65
CA ILE A 88 11.12 8.15 8.37
C ILE A 88 10.92 7.19 7.20
N PHE A 89 11.50 5.98 7.29
CA PHE A 89 11.30 4.94 6.28
C PHE A 89 9.83 4.61 6.09
N LEU A 90 9.08 4.38 7.17
CA LEU A 90 7.67 4.03 7.11
C LEU A 90 6.79 5.16 6.55
N VAL A 91 7.11 6.42 6.86
CA VAL A 91 6.41 7.56 6.27
C VAL A 91 6.63 7.62 4.76
N ILE A 92 7.88 7.53 4.30
CA ILE A 92 8.20 7.58 2.86
C ILE A 92 7.60 6.37 2.13
N PHE A 93 7.63 5.20 2.77
CA PHE A 93 7.00 4.00 2.22
C PHE A 93 5.47 4.16 2.12
N GLY A 94 4.84 4.75 3.13
CA GLY A 94 3.43 5.11 3.11
C GLY A 94 3.08 6.12 2.01
N LEU A 95 3.95 7.09 1.73
CA LEU A 95 3.81 8.00 0.58
C LEU A 95 3.90 7.26 -0.76
N GLY A 96 4.72 6.21 -0.85
CA GLY A 96 4.75 5.32 -2.01
C GLY A 96 3.39 4.66 -2.30
N PHE A 97 2.67 4.25 -1.25
CA PHE A 97 1.30 3.74 -1.38
C PHE A 97 0.29 4.84 -1.74
N ALA A 98 0.39 6.02 -1.13
CA ALA A 98 -0.46 7.16 -1.49
C ALA A 98 -0.28 7.58 -2.95
N LEU A 99 0.95 7.47 -3.48
CA LEU A 99 1.28 7.72 -4.87
C LEU A 99 0.54 6.77 -5.83
N ILE A 100 0.29 5.51 -5.42
CA ILE A 100 -0.51 4.55 -6.22
C ILE A 100 -1.92 5.09 -6.41
N THR A 101 -2.59 5.48 -5.32
CA THR A 101 -3.95 6.04 -5.41
C THR A 101 -3.98 7.34 -6.20
N LEU A 102 -3.00 8.23 -5.98
CA LEU A 102 -2.91 9.50 -6.71
C LEU A 102 -2.75 9.28 -8.22
N LEU A 103 -1.83 8.41 -8.64
CA LEU A 103 -1.58 8.15 -10.05
C LEU A 103 -2.73 7.39 -10.72
N THR A 104 -3.32 6.42 -10.03
CA THR A 104 -4.50 5.72 -10.56
C THR A 104 -5.71 6.65 -10.68
N ALA A 105 -5.91 7.56 -9.73
CA ALA A 105 -6.98 8.58 -9.81
C ALA A 105 -6.79 9.56 -10.97
N LEU A 106 -5.54 9.93 -11.30
CA LEU A 106 -5.23 10.92 -12.33
C LEU A 106 -5.20 10.34 -13.76
N PHE A 107 -4.75 9.08 -13.90
CA PHE A 107 -4.40 8.53 -15.21
C PHE A 107 -5.20 7.29 -15.62
N THR A 108 -6.01 6.71 -14.73
CA THR A 108 -6.79 5.48 -15.00
C THR A 108 -8.27 5.67 -14.67
N GLU A 109 -9.13 4.84 -15.28
CA GLU A 109 -10.58 4.88 -15.02
C GLU A 109 -10.94 4.30 -13.64
N GLU A 110 -10.15 3.36 -13.13
CA GLU A 110 -10.36 2.72 -11.83
C GLU A 110 -9.35 3.21 -10.78
N THR A 111 -9.85 3.98 -9.82
CA THR A 111 -9.02 4.48 -8.71
C THR A 111 -8.78 3.42 -7.65
N HIS A 112 -7.52 3.16 -7.32
CA HIS A 112 -7.11 2.17 -6.33
C HIS A 112 -7.12 2.77 -4.92
N TRP A 113 -8.32 3.06 -4.39
CA TRP A 113 -8.52 3.64 -3.06
C TRP A 113 -7.99 2.78 -1.92
N TRP A 114 -7.93 1.46 -2.13
CA TRP A 114 -7.44 0.53 -1.14
C TRP A 114 -6.00 0.83 -0.72
N ALA A 115 -5.17 1.44 -1.58
CA ALA A 115 -3.76 1.71 -1.27
C ALA A 115 -3.57 2.80 -0.20
N LEU A 116 -4.57 3.67 0.03
CA LEU A 116 -4.54 4.65 1.11
C LEU A 116 -4.64 4.00 2.49
N ILE A 117 -5.25 2.83 2.62
CA ILE A 117 -5.37 2.14 3.90
C ILE A 117 -3.99 1.69 4.42
N PRO A 118 -3.21 0.85 3.70
CA PRO A 118 -1.87 0.49 4.13
C PRO A 118 -0.94 1.71 4.14
N GLY A 119 -1.05 2.63 3.18
CA GLY A 119 -0.24 3.85 3.16
C GLY A 119 -0.46 4.73 4.39
N GLY A 120 -1.72 4.93 4.79
CA GLY A 120 -2.10 5.69 5.97
C GLY A 120 -1.66 5.01 7.26
N ILE A 121 -1.79 3.69 7.36
CA ILE A 121 -1.30 2.92 8.51
C ILE A 121 0.22 3.07 8.64
N LEU A 122 0.96 2.87 7.54
CA LEU A 122 2.42 3.00 7.52
C LEU A 122 2.87 4.41 7.91
N ALA A 123 2.24 5.45 7.34
CA ALA A 123 2.54 6.83 7.68
C ALA A 123 2.24 7.16 9.14
N THR A 124 1.10 6.68 9.66
CA THR A 124 0.71 6.88 11.06
C THR A 124 1.68 6.21 12.01
N ILE A 125 2.08 4.96 11.73
CA ILE A 125 3.08 4.24 12.53
C ILE A 125 4.45 4.93 12.44
N GLY A 126 4.84 5.39 11.25
CA GLY A 126 6.08 6.11 11.05
C GLY A 126 6.15 7.38 11.91
N VAL A 127 5.09 8.19 11.87
CA VAL A 127 4.95 9.38 12.73
C VAL A 127 4.92 8.99 14.21
N ALA A 128 4.20 7.93 14.58
CA ALA A 128 4.10 7.44 15.95
C ALA A 128 5.48 7.13 16.56
N ILE A 129 6.34 6.44 15.80
CA ILE A 129 7.71 6.12 16.20
C ILE A 129 8.52 7.41 16.41
N MET A 130 8.37 8.40 15.53
CA MET A 130 9.07 9.70 15.65
C MET A 130 8.61 10.51 16.87
N THR A 131 7.39 10.29 17.36
CA THR A 131 6.82 10.96 18.56
C THR A 131 7.12 10.24 19.88
N ASN A 132 8.22 9.47 19.97
CA ASN A 132 8.57 8.65 21.14
C ASN A 132 7.53 7.59 21.52
N GLY A 133 6.71 7.14 20.56
CA GLY A 133 5.82 6.00 20.75
C GLY A 133 4.50 6.28 21.48
N VAL A 134 4.19 7.52 21.89
CA VAL A 134 2.90 7.86 22.53
C VAL A 134 1.72 7.40 21.67
N LEU A 135 1.81 7.60 20.35
CA LEU A 135 0.77 7.17 19.42
C LEU A 135 0.76 5.64 19.23
N LEU A 136 1.90 4.95 19.42
CA LEU A 136 1.97 3.48 19.36
C LEU A 136 1.23 2.85 20.54
N ASP A 137 1.28 3.46 21.72
CA ASP A 137 0.55 2.95 22.89
C ASP A 137 -0.96 2.94 22.65
N VAL A 138 -1.49 3.98 22.00
CA VAL A 138 -2.90 4.05 21.58
C VAL A 138 -3.22 2.97 20.57
N VAL A 139 -2.37 2.76 19.56
CA VAL A 139 -2.55 1.71 18.54
C VAL A 139 -2.52 0.32 19.18
N GLN A 140 -1.61 0.07 20.13
CA GLN A 140 -1.54 -1.20 20.86
C GLN A 140 -2.77 -1.41 21.75
N LEU A 141 -3.29 -0.35 22.38
CA LEU A 141 -4.52 -0.42 23.15
C LEU A 141 -5.69 -0.87 22.27
N VAL A 142 -5.87 -0.23 21.11
CA VAL A 142 -6.90 -0.62 20.12
C VAL A 142 -6.67 -2.07 19.65
N GLY A 143 -5.43 -2.42 19.32
CA GLY A 143 -5.01 -3.76 18.90
C GLY A 143 -5.18 -4.84 19.98
N LYS A 144 -5.26 -4.45 21.25
CA LYS A 144 -5.55 -5.36 22.36
C LYS A 144 -7.05 -5.63 22.52
N TYR A 145 -7.89 -4.62 22.26
CA TYR A 145 -9.33 -4.71 22.51
C TYR A 145 -10.19 -5.01 21.28
N TRP A 146 -9.63 -4.95 20.05
CA TRP A 146 -10.37 -5.33 18.84
C TRP A 146 -10.97 -6.75 18.88
N PRO A 147 -10.31 -7.81 19.43
CA PRO A 147 -10.89 -9.14 19.44
C PRO A 147 -12.11 -9.22 20.35
N LEU A 148 -12.11 -8.48 21.47
CA LEU A 148 -13.28 -8.40 22.37
C LEU A 148 -14.47 -7.76 21.67
N THR A 149 -14.22 -6.74 20.85
CA THR A 149 -15.27 -6.08 20.05
C THR A 149 -15.87 -7.06 19.04
N LEU A 150 -15.04 -7.88 18.38
CA LEU A 150 -15.50 -8.93 17.48
C LEU A 150 -16.30 -10.01 18.20
N ILE A 151 -15.86 -10.44 19.40
CA ILE A 151 -16.59 -11.42 20.21
C ILE A 151 -17.97 -10.86 20.57
N ALA A 152 -18.05 -9.61 21.03
CA ALA A 152 -19.30 -8.96 21.38
C ALA A 152 -20.25 -8.82 20.18
N LEU A 153 -19.74 -8.42 19.02
CA LEU A 153 -20.50 -8.36 17.77
C LEU A 153 -20.99 -9.75 17.33
N GLY A 154 -20.14 -10.77 17.42
CA GLY A 154 -20.51 -12.15 17.10
C GLY A 154 -21.63 -12.66 17.99
N LEU A 155 -21.55 -12.44 19.31
CA LEU A 155 -22.61 -12.78 20.26
C LEU A 155 -23.91 -12.03 19.96
N TYR A 156 -23.83 -10.75 19.61
CA TYR A 156 -25.00 -9.95 19.21
C TYR A 156 -25.69 -10.49 17.96
N VAL A 157 -24.92 -10.89 16.94
CA VAL A 157 -25.46 -11.50 15.70
C VAL A 157 -26.17 -12.82 16.01
N ILE A 158 -25.57 -13.68 16.85
CA ILE A 158 -26.18 -14.95 17.28
C ILE A 158 -27.49 -14.70 18.03
N TYR A 159 -27.49 -13.77 19.00
CA TYR A 159 -28.67 -13.41 19.75
C TYR A 159 -29.81 -12.93 18.84
N LYS A 160 -29.50 -12.08 17.86
CA LYS A 160 -30.47 -11.60 16.88
C LYS A 160 -31.02 -12.73 16.00
N ALA A 161 -30.17 -13.67 15.57
CA ALA A 161 -30.57 -14.82 14.76
C ALA A 161 -31.56 -15.74 15.50
N MET A 162 -31.33 -15.96 16.80
CA MET A 162 -32.23 -16.77 17.63
C MET A 162 -33.61 -16.11 17.85
N LYS A 163 -33.68 -14.79 17.82
CA LYS A 163 -34.92 -14.02 18.07
C LYS A 163 -35.77 -13.78 16.83
N GLY A 164 -35.22 -14.01 15.63
CA GLY A 164 -35.89 -13.78 14.34
C GLY A 164 -36.74 -14.96 13.83
N GLN A 165 -36.83 -16.06 14.58
CA GLN A 165 -37.78 -17.14 14.31
C GLN A 165 -39.08 -16.89 15.08
N GLU A 166 -39.89 -15.92 14.63
CA GLU A 166 -41.30 -15.91 15.02
C GLU A 166 -41.96 -17.12 14.31
N PRO A 167 -42.60 -18.03 15.07
CA PRO A 167 -43.11 -19.27 14.50
C PRO A 167 -44.20 -18.98 13.46
N GLU A 168 -43.95 -19.45 12.24
CA GLU A 168 -44.86 -19.50 11.08
C GLU A 168 -46.14 -20.35 11.34
N GLU A 169 -46.39 -20.77 12.59
CA GLU A 169 -47.59 -21.51 12.96
C GLU A 169 -48.86 -20.64 12.97
N LYS A 170 -48.74 -19.31 13.14
CA LYS A 170 -49.91 -18.44 13.25
C LYS A 170 -50.66 -18.20 11.92
N TYR A 171 -50.00 -18.40 10.78
CA TYR A 171 -50.62 -18.24 9.45
C TYR A 171 -51.41 -19.47 8.99
N VAL A 172 -51.13 -20.64 9.56
CA VAL A 172 -51.79 -21.90 9.16
C VAL A 172 -53.15 -22.05 9.85
N GLU A 173 -53.32 -21.54 11.08
CA GLU A 173 -54.62 -21.57 11.75
C GLU A 173 -55.63 -20.56 11.18
N GLU A 174 -55.19 -19.35 10.81
CA GLU A 174 -56.11 -18.33 10.25
C GLU A 174 -56.63 -18.70 8.85
N LYS A 175 -55.90 -19.54 8.09
CA LYS A 175 -56.38 -20.11 6.82
C LYS A 175 -57.28 -21.34 6.99
N ARG A 176 -57.37 -21.89 8.20
CA ARG A 176 -58.20 -23.06 8.54
C ARG A 176 -59.45 -22.71 9.36
N ALA A 177 -59.56 -21.48 9.85
CA ALA A 177 -60.76 -20.91 10.46
C ALA A 177 -61.64 -20.22 9.40
#